data_AF-A0A1S8WM09-F1
#
_entry.id   AF-A0A1S8WM09-F1
#
_cell.length_a   1.000
_cell.length_b   1.000
_cell.length_c   1.000
_cell.angle_alpha   90.00
_cell.angle_beta   90.00
_cell.angle_gamma   90.00
#
_symmetry.space_group_name_H-M   'P 1'
#
loop_
_entity.id
_entity.type
_entity.pdbx_description
1 polymer ?
#
loop_
_entity_poly.entity_id
_entity_poly.type
_entity_poly.pdbx_seq_one_letter_code
_entity_poly.pdbx_strand_id
1 'polypeptide(L)'
;MASGPPSRRISLTGVLPPGAPTIALSPSSLERETNTLSPEELGSRFMYSTLLPDDVIVSLIRERISAGDCHKSILFDGLDCSFTKSRLETARLILKALQDRQYVYAVSAISDFAHFKALEEQVLATQTAMQMAREAARQKYADEITESEYNELSEEERQEVNELRVRPRKEKRQVELEQQRLREEQERIEQEAELKRLELEQ
;
A
#
# COMPACT_ATOMS: atom_id res chain seq x y z
N MET A 1 43.03 -33.24 30.78
CA MET A 1 43.40 -32.03 30.02
C MET A 1 42.18 -31.64 29.20
N ALA A 2 41.46 -30.59 29.61
CA ALA A 2 40.18 -30.21 29.02
C ALA A 2 40.41 -29.18 27.89
N SER A 3 40.03 -29.52 26.67
CA SER A 3 40.04 -28.62 25.51
C SER A 3 38.73 -27.82 25.46
N GLY A 4 38.80 -26.52 25.69
CA GLY A 4 37.66 -25.60 25.51
C GLY A 4 37.33 -25.37 24.02
N PRO A 5 36.10 -24.95 23.68
CA PRO A 5 35.69 -24.73 22.29
C PRO A 5 36.32 -23.45 21.70
N PRO A 6 36.56 -23.40 20.37
CA PRO A 6 37.27 -22.29 19.74
C PRO A 6 36.44 -21.00 19.69
N SER A 7 37.07 -19.90 20.05
CA SER A 7 36.50 -18.56 20.06
C SER A 7 36.25 -18.07 18.63
N ARG A 8 34.98 -17.80 18.27
CA ARG A 8 34.60 -17.28 16.94
C ARG A 8 34.74 -15.76 16.92
N ARG A 9 35.75 -15.28 16.19
CA ARG A 9 35.98 -13.85 15.92
C ARG A 9 35.11 -13.44 14.72
N ILE A 10 34.06 -12.66 14.94
CA ILE A 10 33.27 -12.06 13.86
C ILE A 10 33.99 -10.77 13.43
N SER A 11 34.52 -10.76 12.21
CA SER A 11 35.12 -9.58 11.58
C SER A 11 34.03 -8.79 10.86
N LEU A 12 33.66 -7.62 11.41
CA LEU A 12 32.85 -6.62 10.73
C LEU A 12 33.79 -5.61 10.07
N THR A 13 34.17 -5.87 8.81
CA THR A 13 34.86 -4.90 7.97
C THR A 13 34.07 -4.70 6.69
N GLY A 14 33.01 -3.90 6.77
CA GLY A 14 32.45 -3.18 5.64
C GLY A 14 33.08 -1.79 5.64
N VAL A 15 33.90 -1.49 4.63
CA VAL A 15 34.51 -0.17 4.45
C VAL A 15 33.41 0.82 4.05
N LEU A 16 33.21 1.86 4.86
CA LEU A 16 32.30 2.97 4.56
C LEU A 16 32.99 3.93 3.55
N PRO A 17 32.31 4.43 2.51
CA PRO A 17 32.90 5.40 1.59
C PRO A 17 33.20 6.74 2.28
N PRO A 18 34.27 7.46 1.87
CA PRO A 18 34.70 8.69 2.50
C PRO A 18 33.69 9.83 2.21
N GLY A 19 33.02 10.32 3.25
CA GLY A 19 32.10 11.47 3.16
C GLY A 19 30.78 11.35 3.92
N ALA A 20 30.45 10.19 4.49
CA ALA A 20 29.26 10.06 5.33
C ALA A 20 29.48 10.68 6.73
N PRO A 21 28.53 11.48 7.26
CA PRO A 21 28.68 12.08 8.57
C PRO A 21 28.65 11.01 9.67
N THR A 22 29.71 10.95 10.47
CA THR A 22 29.80 10.09 11.66
C THR A 22 28.86 10.60 12.73
N ILE A 23 27.70 9.97 12.90
CA ILE A 23 26.82 10.24 14.05
C ILE A 23 27.38 9.48 15.25
N ALA A 24 28.19 10.17 16.06
CA ALA A 24 28.59 9.70 17.37
C ALA A 24 27.39 9.80 18.33
N LEU A 25 26.74 8.67 18.59
CA LEU A 25 25.73 8.57 19.66
C LEU A 25 26.47 8.60 21.01
N SER A 26 26.53 9.79 21.62
CA SER A 26 26.95 9.91 23.02
C SER A 26 25.86 9.35 23.93
N PRO A 27 26.22 8.58 24.98
CA PRO A 27 25.25 8.15 25.97
C PRO A 27 24.86 9.39 26.79
N SER A 28 23.67 9.91 26.56
CA SER A 28 23.06 10.86 27.49
C SER A 28 22.62 10.06 28.72
N SER A 29 23.23 10.34 29.87
CA SER A 29 22.81 9.84 31.17
C SER A 29 21.40 10.34 31.46
N LEU A 30 20.40 9.50 31.18
CA LEU A 30 19.05 9.70 31.68
C LEU A 30 18.91 8.87 32.95
N GLU A 31 19.33 9.45 34.06
CA GLU A 31 18.91 8.95 35.37
C GLU A 31 17.38 9.07 35.43
N ARG A 32 16.69 7.93 35.51
CA ARG A 32 15.26 7.90 35.83
C ARG A 32 15.08 7.15 37.13
N GLU A 33 14.67 7.94 38.12
CA GLU A 33 14.28 7.57 39.47
C GLU A 33 13.32 6.37 39.46
N THR A 34 13.63 5.36 40.26
CA THR A 34 12.73 4.24 40.53
C THR A 34 11.68 4.67 41.54
N ASN A 35 10.53 5.16 41.05
CA ASN A 35 9.37 5.39 41.92
C ASN A 35 8.75 4.07 42.35
N THR A 36 8.99 3.67 43.60
CA THR A 36 8.26 2.60 44.28
C THR A 36 6.95 3.15 44.82
N LEU A 37 5.83 2.88 44.14
CA LEU A 37 4.48 3.19 44.62
C LEU A 37 3.64 1.91 44.72
N SER A 38 2.79 1.85 45.75
CA SER A 38 2.03 0.66 46.11
C SER A 38 0.86 0.39 45.16
N PRO A 39 0.41 -0.87 45.01
CA PRO A 39 -0.52 -1.28 43.95
C PRO A 39 -1.96 -0.71 44.04
N GLU A 40 -2.36 -0.17 45.19
CA GLU A 40 -3.77 0.11 45.50
C GLU A 40 -4.23 1.52 45.05
N GLU A 41 -3.32 2.42 44.72
CA GLU A 41 -3.65 3.78 44.23
C GLU A 41 -3.75 3.86 42.69
N LEU A 42 -3.43 2.78 41.95
CA LEU A 42 -3.40 2.74 40.48
C LEU A 42 -4.75 2.36 39.86
N GLY A 43 -5.78 3.12 40.18
CA GLY A 43 -7.10 3.02 39.54
C GLY A 43 -7.03 3.24 38.02
N SER A 44 -7.33 2.18 37.26
CA SER A 44 -7.81 2.18 35.86
C SER A 44 -6.99 2.90 34.78
N ARG A 45 -5.70 3.16 34.99
CA ARG A 45 -4.81 3.64 33.90
C ARG A 45 -3.39 3.10 34.04
N PHE A 46 -3.28 1.78 34.21
CA PHE A 46 -2.00 1.13 34.01
C PHE A 46 -1.56 1.34 32.56
N MET A 47 -0.64 2.28 32.36
CA MET A 47 0.27 2.27 31.22
C MET A 47 1.15 1.02 31.40
N TYR A 48 0.63 -0.14 31.02
CA TYR A 48 1.43 -1.36 31.00
C TYR A 48 2.58 -1.13 30.03
N SER A 49 3.83 -1.26 30.51
CA SER A 49 4.96 -1.42 29.61
C SER A 49 4.64 -2.61 28.71
N THR A 50 4.50 -2.38 27.40
CA THR A 50 4.27 -3.46 26.43
C THR A 50 5.47 -4.38 26.32
N LEU A 51 6.64 -3.99 26.86
CA LEU A 51 7.83 -4.81 26.84
C LEU A 51 7.67 -6.04 27.73
N LEU A 52 7.83 -7.21 27.12
CA LEU A 52 7.85 -8.48 27.84
C LEU A 52 9.29 -8.85 28.21
N PRO A 53 9.50 -9.56 29.34
CA PRO A 53 10.81 -10.11 29.65
C PRO A 53 11.31 -11.05 28.55
N ASP A 54 12.60 -10.97 28.24
CA ASP A 54 13.28 -11.77 27.22
C ASP A 54 12.93 -13.26 27.30
N ASP A 55 12.93 -13.82 28.51
CA ASP A 55 12.73 -15.26 28.71
C ASP A 55 11.29 -15.68 28.44
N VAL A 56 10.31 -14.80 28.67
CA VAL A 56 8.91 -15.04 28.31
C VAL A 56 8.76 -15.08 26.79
N ILE A 57 9.33 -14.11 26.08
CA ILE A 57 9.30 -14.06 24.61
C ILE A 57 9.96 -15.30 24.03
N VAL A 58 11.14 -15.67 24.52
CA VAL A 58 11.86 -16.87 24.08
C VAL A 58 11.06 -18.14 24.34
N SER A 59 10.40 -18.23 25.49
CA SER A 59 9.55 -19.38 25.84
C SER A 59 8.36 -19.50 24.88
N LEU A 60 7.66 -18.41 24.60
CA LEU A 60 6.53 -18.38 23.67
C LEU A 60 6.94 -18.79 22.25
N ILE A 61 8.07 -18.26 21.76
CA ILE A 61 8.58 -18.63 20.43
C ILE A 61 8.95 -20.12 20.40
N ARG A 62 9.59 -20.64 21.46
CA ARG A 62 9.96 -22.07 21.55
C ARG A 62 8.75 -22.98 21.58
N GLU A 63 7.73 -22.63 22.34
CA GLU A 63 6.46 -23.36 22.38
C GLU A 63 5.85 -23.44 20.98
N ARG A 64 5.81 -22.30 20.26
CA ARG A 64 5.28 -22.25 18.90
C ARG A 64 6.08 -23.07 17.91
N ILE A 65 7.41 -23.04 17.99
CA ILE A 65 8.30 -23.84 17.14
C ILE A 65 8.17 -25.34 17.45
N SER A 66 7.85 -25.68 18.69
CA SER A 66 7.68 -27.07 19.12
C SER A 66 6.32 -27.64 18.74
N ALA A 67 5.40 -26.80 18.23
CA ALA A 67 4.19 -27.28 17.60
C ALA A 67 4.52 -28.10 16.35
N GLY A 68 3.77 -29.19 16.12
CA GLY A 68 4.09 -30.21 15.11
C GLY A 68 4.02 -29.74 13.64
N ASP A 69 3.75 -28.47 13.38
CA ASP A 69 3.72 -27.87 12.05
C ASP A 69 5.06 -27.23 11.64
N CYS A 70 5.99 -27.01 12.58
CA CYS A 70 7.27 -26.34 12.35
C CYS A 70 8.47 -27.29 12.08
N HIS A 71 8.21 -28.52 11.65
CA HIS A 71 9.27 -29.52 11.42
C HIS A 71 10.15 -29.24 10.20
N LYS A 72 9.56 -28.72 9.11
CA LYS A 72 10.27 -28.54 7.83
C LYS A 72 10.98 -27.19 7.73
N SER A 73 10.26 -26.11 8.02
CA SER A 73 10.76 -24.74 7.94
C SER A 73 9.94 -23.82 8.84
N ILE A 74 10.51 -22.67 9.17
CA ILE A 74 9.87 -21.61 9.94
C ILE A 74 10.15 -20.31 9.19
N LEU A 75 9.10 -19.53 8.94
CA LEU A 75 9.21 -18.19 8.39
C LEU A 75 8.74 -17.20 9.46
N PHE A 76 9.62 -16.28 9.85
CA PHE A 76 9.26 -15.14 10.68
C PHE A 76 8.91 -13.98 9.76
N ASP A 77 7.66 -13.53 9.84
CA ASP A 77 7.22 -12.34 9.11
C ASP A 77 7.60 -11.10 9.92
N GLY A 78 8.63 -10.40 9.45
CA GLY A 78 9.13 -9.18 10.06
C GLY A 78 9.85 -9.36 11.40
N LEU A 79 10.44 -8.25 11.86
CA LEU A 79 11.11 -8.14 13.16
C LEU A 79 10.49 -7.02 14.02
N ASP A 80 9.44 -6.37 13.52
CA ASP A 80 8.74 -5.31 14.24
C ASP A 80 7.79 -5.96 15.26
N CYS A 81 8.15 -5.82 16.54
CA CYS A 81 7.42 -6.43 17.65
C CYS A 81 7.22 -5.42 18.78
N SER A 82 5.96 -5.18 19.16
CA SER A 82 5.58 -4.24 20.23
C SER A 82 6.05 -4.66 21.63
N PHE A 83 6.48 -5.92 21.77
CA PHE A 83 6.94 -6.49 23.04
C PHE A 83 8.45 -6.36 23.28
N THR A 84 9.20 -5.79 22.33
CA THR A 84 10.66 -5.61 22.41
C THR A 84 11.06 -4.16 22.18
N LYS A 85 12.28 -3.75 22.59
CA LYS A 85 12.70 -2.34 22.45
C LYS A 85 13.13 -2.00 21.03
N SER A 86 13.50 -2.99 20.21
CA SER A 86 13.95 -2.78 18.83
C SER A 86 13.87 -4.05 17.99
N ARG A 87 13.89 -3.88 16.66
CA ARG A 87 14.05 -4.99 15.70
C ARG A 87 15.29 -5.84 15.99
N LEU A 88 16.38 -5.23 16.43
CA LEU A 88 17.62 -5.93 16.77
C LEU A 88 17.43 -6.85 17.98
N GLU A 89 16.73 -6.36 19.02
CA GLU A 89 16.38 -7.19 20.18
C GLU A 89 15.46 -8.34 19.78
N THR A 90 14.43 -8.08 18.95
CA THR A 90 13.55 -9.14 18.41
C THR A 90 14.36 -10.22 17.70
N ALA A 91 15.25 -9.84 16.78
CA ALA A 91 16.09 -10.79 16.06
C ALA A 91 16.96 -11.62 17.01
N ARG A 92 17.55 -10.98 18.04
CA ARG A 92 18.35 -11.68 19.05
C ARG A 92 17.53 -12.71 19.82
N LEU A 93 16.30 -12.38 20.21
CA LEU A 93 15.41 -13.28 20.93
C LEU A 93 14.94 -14.45 20.05
N ILE A 94 14.65 -14.19 18.77
CA ILE A 94 14.34 -15.25 17.79
C ILE A 94 15.53 -16.20 17.64
N LEU A 95 16.75 -15.68 17.48
CA LEU A 95 17.96 -16.50 17.40
C LEU A 95 18.20 -17.32 18.68
N LYS A 96 17.93 -16.75 19.87
CA LYS A 96 17.99 -17.47 21.17
C LYS A 96 16.93 -18.57 21.26
N ALA A 97 15.79 -18.41 20.59
CA ALA A 97 14.73 -19.42 20.53
C ALA A 97 15.02 -20.54 19.52
N LEU A 98 15.70 -20.25 18.40
CA LEU A 98 16.01 -21.21 17.32
C LEU A 98 17.09 -22.25 17.66
N GLN A 99 17.80 -22.11 18.79
CA GLN A 99 18.82 -23.05 19.26
C GLN A 99 19.89 -23.34 18.16
N ASP A 100 20.17 -24.63 17.87
CA ASP A 100 21.25 -25.09 16.98
C ASP A 100 20.78 -25.35 15.53
N ARG A 101 19.76 -24.63 15.05
CA ARG A 101 19.34 -24.71 13.64
C ARG A 101 20.51 -24.31 12.73
N GLN A 102 20.92 -25.22 11.85
CA GLN A 102 22.12 -25.02 11.01
C GLN A 102 21.95 -23.93 9.94
N TYR A 103 20.73 -23.72 9.45
CA TYR A 103 20.44 -22.82 8.34
C TYR A 103 19.44 -21.76 8.77
N VAL A 104 19.93 -20.54 8.97
CA VAL A 104 19.12 -19.36 9.27
C VAL A 104 19.45 -18.29 8.24
N TYR A 105 18.45 -17.88 7.48
CA TYR A 105 18.58 -16.87 6.44
C TYR A 105 17.74 -15.65 6.82
N ALA A 106 18.30 -14.46 6.59
CA ALA A 106 17.57 -13.20 6.70
C ALA A 106 17.34 -12.67 5.29
N VAL A 107 16.06 -12.53 4.90
CA VAL A 107 15.67 -11.91 3.63
C VAL A 107 15.19 -10.51 3.94
N SER A 108 15.87 -9.50 3.40
CA SER A 108 15.46 -8.10 3.51
C SER A 108 14.94 -7.64 2.16
N ALA A 109 13.64 -7.42 2.06
CA ALA A 109 13.05 -6.71 0.94
C ALA A 109 13.11 -5.21 1.23
N ILE A 110 14.10 -4.54 0.64
CA ILE A 110 14.16 -3.08 0.64
C ILE A 110 13.55 -2.64 -0.67
N SER A 111 12.46 -1.88 -0.60
CA SER A 111 11.78 -1.37 -1.79
C SER A 111 11.43 0.08 -1.54
N ASP A 112 11.84 0.93 -2.45
CA ASP A 112 11.62 2.37 -2.33
C ASP A 112 10.14 2.68 -2.53
N PHE A 113 9.62 3.63 -1.75
CA PHE A 113 8.25 4.11 -1.91
C PHE A 113 7.96 4.57 -3.35
N ALA A 114 8.95 5.21 -3.99
CA ALA A 114 8.86 5.62 -5.39
C ALA A 114 8.66 4.43 -6.34
N HIS A 115 9.29 3.28 -6.05
CA HIS A 115 9.15 2.08 -6.86
C HIS A 115 7.73 1.49 -6.75
N PHE A 116 7.20 1.36 -5.53
CA PHE A 116 5.84 0.86 -5.33
C PHE A 116 4.80 1.79 -5.94
N LYS A 117 4.97 3.11 -5.79
CA LYS A 117 4.05 4.08 -6.39
C LYS A 117 4.04 4.00 -7.91
N ALA A 118 5.21 3.90 -8.54
CA ALA A 118 5.32 3.74 -9.99
C ALA A 118 4.68 2.41 -10.46
N LEU A 119 4.87 1.33 -9.70
CA LEU A 119 4.25 0.04 -10.00
C LEU A 119 2.73 0.09 -9.88
N GLU A 120 2.20 0.72 -8.84
CA GLU A 120 0.75 0.91 -8.65
C GLU A 120 0.14 1.72 -9.81
N GLU A 121 0.79 2.84 -10.19
CA GLU A 121 0.36 3.66 -11.32
C GLU A 121 0.39 2.86 -12.64
N GLN A 122 1.41 2.04 -12.86
CA GLN A 122 1.50 1.18 -14.04
C GLN A 122 0.39 0.10 -14.07
N VAL A 123 0.12 -0.53 -12.94
CA VAL A 123 -0.95 -1.53 -12.83
C VAL A 123 -2.32 -0.89 -13.07
N LEU A 124 -2.56 0.30 -12.51
CA LEU A 124 -3.80 1.03 -12.75
C LEU A 124 -3.93 1.48 -14.21
N ALA A 125 -2.86 2.03 -14.81
CA ALA A 125 -2.85 2.44 -16.21
C ALA A 125 -3.09 1.27 -17.16
N THR A 126 -2.51 0.10 -16.89
CA THR A 126 -2.73 -1.10 -17.71
C THR A 126 -4.15 -1.64 -17.54
N GLN A 127 -4.69 -1.66 -16.32
CA GLN A 127 -6.07 -2.11 -16.08
C GLN A 127 -7.09 -1.19 -16.76
N THR A 128 -6.93 0.13 -16.62
CA THR A 128 -7.79 1.13 -17.26
C THR A 128 -7.69 1.07 -18.79
N ALA A 129 -6.49 0.94 -19.34
CA ALA A 129 -6.30 0.74 -20.79
C ALA A 129 -6.98 -0.55 -21.28
N MET A 130 -6.90 -1.63 -20.52
CA MET A 130 -7.56 -2.90 -20.85
C MET A 130 -9.09 -2.78 -20.82
N GLN A 131 -9.64 -2.08 -19.83
CA GLN A 131 -11.08 -1.80 -19.72
C GLN A 131 -11.56 -0.95 -20.89
N MET A 132 -10.87 0.17 -21.17
CA MET A 132 -11.20 1.03 -22.32
C MET A 132 -11.11 0.28 -23.65
N ALA A 133 -10.10 -0.57 -23.84
CA ALA A 133 -9.97 -1.39 -25.04
C ALA A 133 -11.13 -2.39 -25.18
N ARG A 134 -11.57 -2.99 -24.06
CA ARG A 134 -12.71 -3.92 -24.05
C ARG A 134 -14.03 -3.22 -24.37
N GLU A 135 -14.27 -2.04 -23.80
CA GLU A 135 -15.44 -1.22 -24.08
C GLU A 135 -15.45 -0.74 -25.53
N ALA A 136 -14.32 -0.26 -26.04
CA ALA A 136 -14.18 0.14 -27.44
C ALA A 136 -14.42 -1.05 -28.40
N ALA A 137 -13.93 -2.25 -28.07
CA ALA A 137 -14.20 -3.44 -28.86
C ALA A 137 -15.69 -3.84 -28.83
N ARG A 138 -16.35 -3.74 -27.68
CA ARG A 138 -17.81 -3.95 -27.57
C ARG A 138 -18.60 -2.94 -28.40
N GLN A 139 -18.19 -1.67 -28.37
CA GLN A 139 -18.82 -0.63 -29.16
C GLN A 139 -18.66 -0.87 -30.66
N LYS A 140 -17.45 -1.22 -31.11
CA LYS A 140 -17.19 -1.58 -32.51
C LYS A 140 -18.02 -2.78 -32.95
N TYR A 141 -18.06 -3.83 -32.14
CA TYR A 141 -18.91 -4.99 -32.40
C TYR A 141 -20.38 -4.59 -32.54
N ALA A 142 -20.88 -3.77 -31.62
CA ALA A 142 -22.24 -3.26 -31.69
C ALA A 142 -22.46 -2.47 -32.99
N ASP A 143 -21.52 -1.65 -33.45
CA ASP A 143 -21.68 -0.86 -34.68
C ASP A 143 -21.56 -1.71 -35.97
N GLU A 144 -20.73 -2.76 -35.98
CA GLU A 144 -20.38 -3.55 -37.17
C GLU A 144 -21.26 -4.81 -37.38
N ILE A 145 -22.00 -5.27 -36.35
CA ILE A 145 -22.82 -6.49 -36.48
C ILE A 145 -23.85 -6.40 -37.61
N THR A 146 -23.90 -7.46 -38.43
CA THR A 146 -24.77 -7.55 -39.62
C THR A 146 -26.22 -7.87 -39.21
N GLU A 147 -27.20 -7.55 -40.07
CA GLU A 147 -28.63 -7.82 -39.81
C GLU A 147 -28.92 -9.32 -39.58
N SER A 148 -28.29 -10.22 -40.32
CA SER A 148 -28.44 -11.68 -40.12
C SER A 148 -27.95 -12.10 -38.73
N GLU A 149 -26.73 -11.69 -38.38
CA GLU A 149 -26.11 -12.00 -37.09
C GLU A 149 -26.92 -11.40 -35.93
N TYR A 150 -27.45 -10.19 -36.10
CA TYR A 150 -28.31 -9.54 -35.10
C TYR A 150 -29.64 -10.27 -34.88
N ASN A 151 -30.23 -10.85 -35.94
CA ASN A 151 -31.48 -11.60 -35.84
C ASN A 151 -31.30 -12.98 -35.19
N GLU A 152 -30.08 -13.53 -35.23
CA GLU A 152 -29.70 -14.79 -34.59
C GLU A 152 -29.41 -14.64 -33.09
N LEU A 153 -29.12 -13.41 -32.62
CA LEU A 153 -28.88 -13.11 -31.21
C LEU A 153 -30.13 -13.33 -30.35
N SER A 154 -29.92 -13.70 -29.08
CA SER A 154 -30.98 -13.75 -28.08
C SER A 154 -31.57 -12.37 -27.79
N GLU A 155 -32.78 -12.32 -27.22
CA GLU A 155 -33.43 -11.04 -26.89
C GLU A 155 -32.59 -10.17 -25.94
N GLU A 156 -31.91 -10.77 -24.98
CA GLU A 156 -31.04 -10.07 -24.02
C GLU A 156 -29.81 -9.46 -24.71
N GLU A 157 -29.13 -10.21 -25.59
CA GLU A 157 -27.96 -9.72 -26.33
C GLU A 157 -28.34 -8.63 -27.34
N ARG A 158 -29.51 -8.76 -27.97
CA ARG A 158 -30.05 -7.73 -28.88
C ARG A 158 -30.35 -6.43 -28.16
N GLN A 159 -30.84 -6.51 -26.92
CA GLN A 159 -31.05 -5.35 -26.06
C GLN A 159 -29.71 -4.70 -25.70
N GLU A 160 -28.69 -5.48 -25.29
CA GLU A 160 -27.35 -4.94 -24.98
C GLU A 160 -26.74 -4.19 -26.19
N VAL A 161 -26.77 -4.81 -27.37
CA VAL A 161 -26.29 -4.19 -28.62
C VAL A 161 -27.05 -2.91 -28.96
N ASN A 162 -28.38 -2.92 -28.80
CA ASN A 162 -29.20 -1.73 -29.07
C ASN A 162 -28.88 -0.61 -28.08
N GLU A 163 -28.71 -0.93 -26.80
CA GLU A 163 -28.31 0.05 -25.79
C GLU A 163 -26.93 0.66 -26.09
N LEU A 164 -25.95 -0.16 -26.47
CA LEU A 164 -24.62 0.29 -26.88
C LEU A 164 -24.67 1.22 -28.10
N ARG A 165 -25.59 1.01 -29.05
CA ARG A 165 -25.79 1.93 -30.19
C ARG A 165 -26.49 3.23 -29.80
N VAL A 166 -27.48 3.14 -28.90
CA VAL A 166 -28.40 4.25 -28.60
C VAL A 166 -27.81 5.22 -27.57
N ARG A 167 -27.14 4.73 -26.51
CA ARG A 167 -26.57 5.56 -25.44
C ARG A 167 -25.64 6.67 -25.97
N PRO A 168 -24.57 6.39 -26.71
CA PRO A 168 -23.66 7.42 -27.21
C PRO A 168 -24.34 8.40 -28.18
N ARG A 169 -25.36 7.97 -28.94
CA ARG A 169 -26.14 8.88 -29.80
C ARG A 169 -27.01 9.85 -28.99
N LYS A 170 -27.59 9.38 -27.89
CA LYS A 170 -28.38 10.22 -26.97
C LYS A 170 -27.49 11.24 -26.27
N GLU A 171 -26.34 10.81 -25.76
CA GLU A 171 -25.37 11.68 -25.08
C GLU A 171 -24.84 12.78 -26.00
N LYS A 172 -24.40 12.42 -27.22
CA LYS A 172 -23.97 13.41 -28.22
C LYS A 172 -25.05 14.44 -28.51
N ARG A 173 -26.29 14.00 -28.71
CA ARG A 173 -27.43 14.89 -28.95
C ARG A 173 -27.69 15.82 -27.75
N GLN A 174 -27.58 15.33 -26.52
CA GLN A 174 -27.77 16.16 -25.32
C GLN A 174 -26.68 17.22 -25.21
N VAL A 175 -25.42 16.85 -25.43
CA VAL A 175 -24.29 17.80 -25.41
C VAL A 175 -24.44 18.85 -26.51
N GLU A 176 -24.83 18.47 -27.72
CA GLU A 176 -25.08 19.41 -28.81
C GLU A 176 -26.19 20.42 -28.47
N LEU A 177 -27.30 19.95 -27.88
CA LEU A 177 -28.39 20.81 -27.44
C LEU A 177 -27.97 21.77 -26.32
N GLU A 178 -27.16 21.31 -25.38
CA GLU A 178 -26.63 22.15 -24.30
C GLU A 178 -25.67 23.22 -24.84
N GLN A 179 -24.77 22.84 -25.75
CA GLN A 179 -23.88 23.79 -26.43
C GLN A 179 -24.67 24.83 -27.23
N GLN A 180 -25.75 24.42 -27.90
CA GLN A 180 -26.60 25.37 -28.63
C GLN A 180 -27.25 26.38 -27.69
N ARG A 181 -27.79 25.94 -26.55
CA ARG A 181 -28.37 26.84 -25.53
C ARG A 181 -27.36 27.85 -24.99
N LEU A 182 -26.14 27.39 -24.70
CA LEU A 182 -25.07 28.27 -24.23
C LEU A 182 -24.69 29.33 -25.27
N ARG A 183 -24.66 28.98 -26.56
CA ARG A 183 -24.41 29.94 -27.64
C ARG A 183 -25.52 30.98 -27.77
N GLU A 184 -26.78 30.53 -27.75
CA GLU A 184 -27.94 31.44 -27.81
C GLU A 184 -27.98 32.40 -26.61
N GLU A 185 -27.58 31.95 -25.42
CA GLU A 185 -27.48 32.79 -24.23
C GLU A 185 -26.33 33.81 -24.34
N GLN A 186 -25.17 33.40 -24.85
CA GLN A 186 -24.04 34.30 -25.13
C GLN A 186 -24.41 35.40 -26.13
N GLU A 187 -25.05 35.05 -27.25
CA GLU A 187 -25.49 36.02 -28.26
C GLU A 187 -26.49 37.02 -27.68
N ARG A 188 -27.40 36.57 -26.80
CA ARG A 188 -28.34 37.48 -26.11
C ARG A 188 -27.64 38.47 -25.19
N ILE A 189 -26.65 38.00 -24.43
CA ILE A 189 -25.87 38.86 -23.52
C ILE A 189 -25.08 39.89 -24.33
N GLU A 190 -24.49 39.50 -25.45
CA GLU A 190 -23.75 40.39 -26.35
C GLU A 190 -24.67 41.47 -26.94
N GLN A 191 -25.86 41.10 -27.42
CA GLN A 191 -26.86 42.06 -27.92
C GLN A 191 -27.32 43.04 -26.84
N GLU A 192 -27.57 42.57 -25.61
CA GLU A 192 -27.96 43.44 -24.50
C GLU A 192 -26.82 44.39 -24.10
N ALA A 193 -25.57 43.91 -24.14
CA ALA A 193 -24.40 44.74 -23.89
C ALA A 193 -24.20 45.80 -24.98
N GLU A 194 -24.39 45.45 -26.25
CA GLU A 194 -24.29 46.39 -27.38
C GLU A 194 -25.37 47.49 -27.30
N LEU A 195 -26.62 47.12 -27.00
CA LEU A 195 -27.70 48.08 -26.79
C LEU A 195 -27.41 49.04 -25.63
N LYS A 196 -26.91 48.54 -24.50
CA LYS A 196 -26.50 49.39 -23.36
C LYS A 196 -25.36 50.35 -23.71
N ARG A 197 -24.43 49.96 -24.61
CA ARG A 197 -23.36 50.86 -25.07
C ARG A 197 -23.92 52.00 -25.93
N LEU A 198 -24.84 51.69 -26.83
CA LEU A 198 -25.51 52.70 -27.66
C LEU A 198 -26.39 53.67 -26.84
N GLU A 199 -27.04 53.19 -25.77
CA GLU A 199 -27.81 54.04 -24.84
C GLU A 199 -26.92 54.99 -24.02
N LEU A 200 -25.69 54.60 -23.70
CA LEU A 200 -24.74 55.44 -22.97
C LEU A 200 -24.02 56.47 -23.86
N GLU A 201 -24.08 56.30 -25.18
CA GLU A 201 -23.47 57.21 -26.17
C GLU A 201 -24.43 58.31 -26.69
N GLN A 202 -25.70 58.30 -26.28
CA GLN A 202 -26.70 59.36 -26.54
C GLN A 202 -26.82 60.36 -25.39
#